data_AF-A0A2R3IQF4-F1
#
_entry.id   AF-A0A2R3IQF4-F1
#
_cell.length_a   1.000
_cell.length_b   1.000
_cell.length_c   1.000
_cell.angle_alpha   90.00
_cell.angle_beta   90.00
_cell.angle_gamma   90.00
#
_symmetry.space_group_name_H-M   'P 1'
#
loop_
_entity.id
_entity.type
_entity.pdbx_description
1 polymer ?
#
loop_
_entity_poly.entity_id
_entity_poly.type
_entity_poly.pdbx_seq_one_letter_code
_entity_poly.pdbx_strand_id
1 'polypeptide(L)'
;MHRIAVIVLGTLWSVVGLAGEGATPVQGCAELAEATSAPEDNFRPPLEGEVIDKGRAYFHSAPRADCVTGFFVVPGDFVTVYKPGGEWLNVMYVARDGKETSGWLLEKRVRLRQAYGAPDEPAQP
;
A
#
# COMPACT_ATOMS: atom_id res chain seq x y z
N MET A 1 -53.18 39.85 -38.00
CA MET A 1 -52.87 41.21 -37.50
C MET A 1 -52.57 41.12 -36.02
N HIS A 2 -51.37 41.57 -35.61
CA HIS A 2 -50.89 42.04 -34.30
C HIS A 2 -49.47 41.53 -34.02
N ARG A 3 -48.60 42.52 -33.82
CA ARG A 3 -47.14 42.48 -33.69
C ARG A 3 -46.81 42.21 -32.22
N ILE A 4 -45.77 41.44 -31.92
CA ILE A 4 -44.83 41.73 -30.83
C ILE A 4 -43.48 41.14 -31.25
N ALA A 5 -42.51 42.02 -31.42
CA ALA A 5 -41.10 41.68 -31.47
C ALA A 5 -40.57 41.81 -30.03
N VAL A 6 -39.89 40.78 -29.53
CA VAL A 6 -38.91 40.93 -28.45
C VAL A 6 -37.70 40.10 -28.84
N ILE A 7 -36.67 40.81 -29.28
CA ILE A 7 -35.31 40.30 -29.45
C ILE A 7 -34.68 40.34 -28.06
N VAL A 8 -34.37 39.18 -27.48
CA VAL A 8 -33.40 39.08 -26.39
C VAL A 8 -32.14 38.43 -26.94
N LEU A 9 -31.07 39.18 -26.74
CA LEU A 9 -29.67 38.89 -27.01
C LEU A 9 -29.23 37.50 -26.53
N GLY A 10 -28.18 36.97 -27.16
CA GLY A 10 -27.21 36.16 -26.43
C GLY A 10 -26.81 34.86 -27.09
N THR A 11 -25.73 34.94 -27.84
CA THR A 11 -24.92 33.87 -28.41
C THR A 11 -24.40 32.82 -27.41
N LEU A 12 -24.32 31.59 -27.94
CA LEU A 12 -23.22 30.61 -27.85
C LEU A 12 -23.00 29.74 -26.60
N TRP A 13 -22.87 28.44 -26.91
CA TRP A 13 -22.02 27.40 -26.30
C TRP A 13 -22.04 27.25 -24.77
N SER A 14 -22.61 26.13 -24.32
CA SER A 14 -21.98 25.40 -23.24
C SER A 14 -21.42 24.11 -23.81
N VAL A 15 -20.10 24.16 -23.95
CA VAL A 15 -19.21 23.10 -24.35
C VAL A 15 -19.45 21.90 -23.44
N VAL A 16 -19.53 20.73 -24.09
CA VAL A 16 -19.36 19.41 -23.50
C VAL A 16 -18.29 19.48 -22.40
N GLY A 17 -18.68 19.25 -21.15
CA GLY A 17 -17.72 18.99 -20.09
C GLY A 17 -17.01 17.69 -20.43
N LEU A 18 -15.86 17.78 -21.11
CA LEU A 18 -14.83 16.77 -21.06
C LEU A 18 -14.62 16.47 -19.58
N ALA A 19 -14.98 15.26 -19.16
CA ALA A 19 -14.43 14.70 -17.96
C ALA A 19 -12.91 14.76 -18.14
N GLY A 20 -12.28 15.76 -17.53
CA GLY A 20 -10.87 15.68 -17.26
C GLY A 20 -10.74 14.45 -16.38
N GLU A 21 -10.18 13.37 -16.93
CA GLU A 21 -9.51 12.35 -16.13
C GLU A 21 -8.42 13.10 -15.38
N GLY A 22 -8.79 13.62 -14.21
CA GLY A 22 -7.86 14.15 -13.26
C GLY A 22 -6.97 12.98 -12.90
N ALA A 23 -5.81 12.89 -13.56
CA ALA A 23 -4.71 12.10 -13.06
C ALA A 23 -4.53 12.53 -11.61
N THR A 24 -4.89 11.67 -10.67
CA THR A 24 -4.61 11.89 -9.25
C THR A 24 -3.13 12.25 -9.16
N PRO A 25 -2.76 13.37 -8.53
CA PRO A 25 -1.36 13.75 -8.42
C PRO A 25 -0.59 12.56 -7.86
N VAL A 26 0.56 12.23 -8.47
CA VAL A 26 1.42 11.17 -7.96
C VAL A 26 1.77 11.55 -6.52
N GLN A 27 1.16 10.87 -5.56
CA GLN A 27 1.31 11.19 -4.15
C GLN A 27 2.76 10.93 -3.74
N GLY A 28 3.34 11.83 -2.95
CA GLY A 28 4.65 11.61 -2.36
C GLY A 28 4.66 10.37 -1.45
N CYS A 29 5.84 9.79 -1.20
CA CYS A 29 5.96 8.64 -0.28
C CYS A 29 5.39 8.91 1.12
N ALA A 30 5.59 10.12 1.65
CA ALA A 30 5.06 10.50 2.96
C ALA A 30 3.53 10.54 2.97
N GLU A 31 2.91 11.12 1.94
CA GLU A 31 1.44 11.20 1.82
C GLU A 31 0.83 9.80 1.65
N LEU A 32 1.45 8.94 0.84
CA LEU A 32 0.99 7.57 0.68
C LEU A 32 1.17 6.74 1.96
N ALA A 33 2.27 6.95 2.70
CA ALA A 33 2.47 6.30 4.00
C ALA A 33 1.38 6.70 4.99
N GLU A 34 1.02 7.97 5.04
CA GLU A 34 -0.06 8.48 5.90
C GLU A 34 -1.41 7.89 5.49
N ALA A 35 -1.74 7.90 4.19
CA ALA A 35 -2.97 7.34 3.65
C ALA A 35 -3.12 5.83 3.90
N THR A 36 -2.01 5.14 4.17
CA THR A 36 -1.98 3.70 4.45
C THR A 36 -1.61 3.39 5.89
N SER A 37 -1.65 4.36 6.81
CA SER A 37 -1.32 4.16 8.24
C SER A 37 -2.48 3.59 9.05
N ALA A 38 -3.71 3.78 8.57
CA ALA A 38 -4.91 3.48 9.32
C ALA A 38 -5.09 1.96 9.55
N PRO A 39 -5.72 1.53 10.66
CA PRO A 39 -5.64 0.15 11.16
C PRO A 39 -6.66 -0.81 10.54
N GLU A 40 -7.36 -0.37 9.48
CA GLU A 40 -8.25 -1.20 8.69
C GLU A 40 -7.44 -2.31 8.04
N ASP A 41 -8.07 -3.47 7.86
CA ASP A 41 -7.47 -4.66 7.26
C ASP A 41 -6.25 -5.24 8.00
N ASN A 42 -5.92 -4.71 9.19
CA ASN A 42 -4.91 -5.33 10.05
C ASN A 42 -5.32 -6.75 10.42
N PHE A 43 -4.38 -7.67 10.23
CA PHE A 43 -4.43 -9.00 10.81
C PHE A 43 -4.45 -8.88 12.34
N ARG A 44 -5.40 -9.57 12.98
CA ARG A 44 -5.55 -9.61 14.44
C ARG A 44 -5.77 -11.07 14.88
N PRO A 45 -4.75 -11.72 15.48
CA PRO A 45 -3.39 -11.22 15.71
C PRO A 45 -2.62 -10.97 14.39
N PRO A 46 -1.51 -10.21 14.41
CA PRO A 46 -0.58 -10.14 13.28
C PRO A 46 -0.15 -11.53 12.82
N LEU A 47 0.27 -11.67 11.57
CA LEU A 47 0.80 -12.94 11.06
C LEU A 47 2.32 -12.98 11.17
N GLU A 48 2.89 -14.17 11.20
CA GLU A 48 4.30 -14.38 10.92
C GLU A 48 4.52 -14.45 9.40
N GLY A 49 5.64 -13.93 8.92
CA GLY A 49 6.07 -14.03 7.52
C GLY A 49 7.52 -14.47 7.42
N GLU A 50 7.80 -15.42 6.53
CA GLU A 50 9.16 -15.87 6.20
C GLU A 50 9.59 -15.23 4.88
N VAL A 51 10.75 -14.59 4.84
CA VAL A 51 11.29 -14.02 3.60
C VAL A 51 11.75 -15.16 2.68
N ILE A 52 11.16 -15.22 1.49
CA ILE A 52 11.40 -16.25 0.47
C ILE A 52 11.78 -15.56 -0.85
N ASP A 53 12.61 -16.21 -1.67
CA ASP A 53 13.24 -15.68 -2.91
C ASP A 53 14.61 -15.00 -2.76
N LYS A 54 15.53 -15.33 -3.67
CA LYS A 54 16.95 -14.98 -3.59
C LYS A 54 17.20 -13.47 -3.57
N GLY A 55 18.22 -13.05 -2.83
CA GLY A 55 18.66 -11.65 -2.77
C GLY A 55 17.94 -10.83 -1.71
N ARG A 56 18.16 -9.50 -1.74
CA ARG A 56 17.68 -8.57 -0.70
C ARG A 56 16.22 -8.20 -0.96
N ALA A 57 15.40 -8.23 0.07
CA ALA A 57 14.06 -7.65 0.08
C ALA A 57 14.13 -6.30 0.79
N TYR A 58 14.11 -5.22 0.02
CA TYR A 58 14.25 -3.86 0.54
C TYR A 58 12.94 -3.36 1.13
N PHE A 59 13.03 -2.71 2.29
CA PHE A 59 11.94 -2.00 2.92
C PHE A 59 11.62 -0.74 2.12
N HIS A 60 10.33 -0.42 2.04
CA HIS A 60 9.82 0.80 1.47
C HIS A 60 9.06 1.59 2.54
N SER A 61 9.12 2.92 2.49
CA SER A 61 8.40 3.79 3.43
C SER A 61 6.90 3.85 3.18
N ALA A 62 6.46 3.48 1.97
CA ALA A 62 5.07 3.36 1.55
C ALA A 62 4.94 2.19 0.55
N PRO A 63 3.72 1.68 0.26
CA PRO A 63 3.50 0.57 -0.67
C PRO A 63 3.65 1.00 -2.13
N ARG A 64 4.86 1.40 -2.53
CA ARG A 64 5.23 1.82 -3.89
C ARG A 64 6.72 1.60 -4.14
N ALA A 65 7.06 1.18 -5.35
CA ALA A 65 8.41 0.74 -5.72
C ALA A 65 9.50 1.83 -5.64
N ASP A 66 9.14 3.10 -5.81
CA ASP A 66 10.04 4.25 -5.71
C ASP A 66 10.26 4.72 -4.26
N CYS A 67 9.48 4.22 -3.29
CA CYS A 67 9.64 4.54 -1.86
C CYS A 67 10.69 3.68 -1.15
N VAL A 68 11.68 3.17 -1.89
CA VAL A 68 12.72 2.28 -1.37
C VAL A 68 13.58 2.96 -0.30
N THR A 69 13.91 2.21 0.75
CA THR A 69 14.81 2.65 1.82
C THR A 69 16.17 1.93 1.73
N GLY A 70 17.10 2.29 2.62
CA GLY A 70 18.39 1.59 2.74
C GLY A 70 18.34 0.24 3.49
N PHE A 71 17.20 -0.11 4.10
CA PHE A 71 17.07 -1.31 4.92
C PHE A 71 16.55 -2.49 4.10
N PHE A 72 17.03 -3.69 4.41
CA PHE A 72 16.59 -4.91 3.75
C PHE A 72 16.68 -6.11 4.69
N VAL A 73 15.89 -7.12 4.38
CA VAL A 73 15.98 -8.48 4.93
C VAL A 73 16.38 -9.45 3.84
N VAL A 74 16.82 -10.64 4.24
CA VAL A 74 17.29 -11.72 3.35
C VAL A 74 16.48 -13.00 3.55
N PRO A 75 16.58 -13.98 2.64
CA PRO A 75 15.80 -15.20 2.76
C PRO A 75 16.04 -15.94 4.06
N GLY A 76 14.96 -16.42 4.67
CA GLY A 76 14.97 -17.07 5.99
C GLY A 76 14.84 -16.10 7.17
N ASP A 77 14.90 -14.78 6.95
CA ASP A 77 14.49 -13.84 7.99
C ASP A 77 12.97 -13.95 8.22
N PHE A 78 12.57 -13.81 9.49
CA PHE A 78 11.18 -13.76 9.90
C PHE A 78 10.76 -12.33 10.21
N VAL A 79 9.55 -11.97 9.78
CA VAL A 79 8.94 -10.66 10.00
C VAL A 79 7.55 -10.84 10.60
N THR A 80 7.11 -9.84 11.36
CA THR A 80 5.71 -9.72 11.77
C THR A 80 4.96 -8.97 10.69
N VAL A 81 3.88 -9.54 10.16
CA VAL A 81 3.05 -8.96 9.10
C VAL A 81 1.77 -8.38 9.72
N TYR A 82 1.58 -7.07 9.58
CA TYR A 82 0.44 -6.37 10.17
C TYR A 82 -0.75 -6.30 9.24
N LYS A 83 -0.53 -5.98 7.96
CA LYS A 83 -1.62 -5.88 6.98
C LYS A 83 -1.15 -6.00 5.54
N PRO A 84 -2.06 -6.40 4.63
CA PRO A 84 -1.83 -6.29 3.19
C PRO A 84 -2.15 -4.87 2.67
N GLY A 85 -1.68 -4.57 1.46
CA GLY A 85 -1.98 -3.34 0.74
C GLY A 85 -1.60 -3.45 -0.72
N GLY A 86 -2.52 -3.91 -1.57
CA GLY A 86 -2.19 -4.26 -2.96
C GLY A 86 -1.14 -5.37 -3.01
N GLU A 87 -0.08 -5.19 -3.79
CA GLU A 87 1.04 -6.15 -3.90
C GLU A 87 2.07 -6.02 -2.75
N TRP A 88 1.70 -5.38 -1.64
CA TRP A 88 2.59 -5.03 -0.55
C TRP A 88 2.08 -5.55 0.78
N LEU A 89 3.03 -5.79 1.69
CA LEU A 89 2.78 -6.15 3.08
C LEU A 89 3.44 -5.12 3.99
N ASN A 90 2.67 -4.59 4.93
CA ASN A 90 3.23 -3.81 6.03
C ASN A 90 3.78 -4.77 7.08
N VAL A 91 5.08 -4.66 7.36
CA VAL A 91 5.81 -5.60 8.21
C VAL A 91 6.69 -4.88 9.22
N MET A 92 7.06 -5.59 10.28
CA MET A 92 8.17 -5.24 11.17
C MET A 92 9.19 -6.37 11.21
N TYR A 93 10.45 -6.00 11.16
CA TYR A 93 11.59 -6.87 11.40
C TYR A 93 12.28 -6.47 12.70
N VAL A 94 12.65 -7.46 13.51
CA VAL A 94 13.47 -7.27 14.71
C VAL A 94 14.84 -7.88 14.44
N ALA A 95 15.86 -7.04 14.35
CA ALA A 95 17.23 -7.48 14.13
C ALA A 95 17.80 -8.21 15.35
N ARG A 96 18.94 -8.87 15.17
CA ARG A 96 19.62 -9.63 16.23
C ARG A 96 20.01 -8.80 17.46
N ASP A 97 20.24 -7.50 17.27
CA ASP A 97 20.54 -6.54 18.33
C ASP A 97 19.27 -5.96 18.99
N GLY A 98 18.09 -6.45 18.61
CA GLY A 98 16.79 -5.98 19.10
C GLY A 98 16.29 -4.73 18.40
N LYS A 99 17.00 -4.18 17.40
CA LYS A 99 16.52 -3.01 16.67
C LYS A 99 15.33 -3.38 15.79
N GLU A 100 14.25 -2.63 15.95
CA GLU A 100 13.04 -2.79 15.14
C GLU A 100 13.11 -1.93 13.87
N THR A 101 12.57 -2.43 12.77
CA THR A 101 12.39 -1.70 11.51
C THR A 101 11.06 -2.08 10.90
N SER A 102 10.21 -1.07 10.69
CA SER A 102 8.89 -1.25 10.07
C SER A 102 8.84 -0.61 8.69
N GLY A 103 8.02 -1.15 7.81
CA GLY A 103 7.78 -0.62 6.48
C GLY A 103 7.09 -1.62 5.58
N TRP A 104 7.23 -1.42 4.27
CA TRP A 104 6.55 -2.21 3.26
C TRP A 104 7.51 -3.12 2.50
N LEU A 105 7.14 -4.40 2.36
CA LEU A 105 7.79 -5.36 1.47
C LEU A 105 6.81 -5.78 0.37
N LEU A 106 7.35 -6.14 -0.80
CA LEU A 106 6.54 -6.78 -1.83
C LEU A 106 6.04 -8.14 -1.32
N GLU A 107 4.74 -8.40 -1.47
CA GLU A 107 4.08 -9.61 -0.96
C GLU A 107 4.76 -10.88 -1.49
N LYS A 108 5.12 -10.91 -2.78
CA LYS A 108 5.80 -12.05 -3.41
C LYS A 108 7.14 -12.44 -2.77
N ARG A 109 7.71 -11.60 -1.91
CA ARG A 109 8.97 -11.84 -1.18
C ARG A 109 8.74 -12.47 0.18
N VAL A 110 7.50 -12.65 0.61
CA VAL A 110 7.15 -13.12 1.95
C VAL A 110 6.14 -14.26 1.84
N ARG A 111 6.47 -15.40 2.46
CA ARG A 111 5.52 -16.49 2.68
C ARG A 111 4.80 -16.19 3.98
N LEU A 112 3.51 -15.88 3.90
CA LEU A 112 2.67 -15.76 5.09
C LEU A 112 2.57 -17.12 5.80
N ARG A 113 2.61 -17.08 7.13
CA ARG A 113 2.55 -18.24 8.03
C ARG A 113 1.33 -18.07 8.96
N GLN A 114 1.41 -18.70 10.13
CA GLN A 114 0.39 -18.65 11.17
C GLN A 114 0.31 -17.27 11.85
N ALA A 115 -0.69 -17.12 12.71
CA ALA A 115 -0.76 -16.01 13.65
C ALA A 115 0.54 -15.90 14.47
N TYR A 116 1.07 -14.69 14.59
CA TYR A 116 2.26 -14.40 15.39
C TYR A 116 2.03 -14.83 16.84
N GLY A 117 2.93 -15.66 17.37
CA GLY A 117 2.82 -16.22 18.72
C GLY A 117 1.83 -17.37 18.87
N ALA A 118 1.22 -17.85 17.78
CA ALA A 118 0.51 -19.13 17.82
C ALA A 118 1.51 -20.26 18.14
N PRO A 119 1.11 -21.28 18.91
CA PRO A 119 1.94 -22.47 19.10
C PRO A 119 2.18 -23.13 17.75
N ASP A 120 3.38 -23.69 17.55
CA ASP A 120 3.72 -24.43 16.33
C ASP A 120 2.70 -25.55 16.11
N GLU A 121 1.81 -25.38 15.13
CA GLU A 121 0.92 -26.46 14.73
C GLU A 121 1.79 -27.55 14.06
N PRO A 122 1.77 -28.81 14.56
CA PRO A 122 2.55 -29.87 13.96
C PRO A 122 2.15 -30.02 12.49
N ALA A 123 3.16 -30.20 11.62
CA ALA A 123 2.95 -30.35 10.19
C ALA A 123 1.84 -31.38 9.93
N GLN A 124 0.75 -30.93 9.28
CA GLN A 124 -0.36 -31.82 8.93
C GLN A 124 0.17 -32.90 7.95
N PRO A 125 -0.20 -34.18 8.15
CA PRO A 125 0.35 -35.32 7.42
C PRO A 125 0.03 -35.31 5.93
#